data_AF-A0A7W1NZR6-F1
#
_entry.id   AF-A0A7W1NZR6-F1
#
_cell.length_a   1.000
_cell.length_b   1.000
_cell.length_c   1.000
_cell.angle_alpha   90.00
_cell.angle_beta   90.00
_cell.angle_gamma   90.00
#
_symmetry.space_group_name_H-M   'P 1'
#
loop_
_entity.id
_entity.type
_entity.pdbx_description
1 polymer ?
#
loop_
_entity_poly.entity_id
_entity_poly.type
_entity_poly.pdbx_seq_one_letter_code
_entity_poly.pdbx_strand_id
1 'polypeptide(L)'
;MNKRSLVSIGASALATAAAMGFALEGQTWPQGSNVTMQLSLVGNQTLIDGFTSFNQSAEDALALWNEQLGRLQFFVARNSTIEPTDGDRLNSVFFSSTIFGGSFDSNTLAVTLRTFSGSTLLEADVIFNSAKSFDSYRGPLRTASGGGTLHDFHRITIHEFGHVLGLDHPDHANQNVVAIMNAYESDIDSLQTDDIQGGQTLYGAPTPTPSVAPASLFEAELLSLQALSGATHKAISDANLSAGAGTQLSATGTGQYAAYTVPVIAAGTYKVRVGVKTGAKRGIFKMSVGGVAQGKAQDEYTSSGGYGVRNLGTVTFFSGGNKTFKFWVSGKNAISGGYSIALDYIKLIPTDRLETESLKVQSITPIPGDYTSNQWFGVFRAMPASGGAGTYFKPNAPTKHVTYTVPVAKGGSYRVIAGIQTKPNRGIFQLAINGVNQGQRQDEYYSSLTYGTRDLGLASFSAAGDYAFEFAVTGKNASSTGYTLALDYIELVPQ
;
A
#
# COMPACT_ATOMS: atom_id res chain seq x y z
N MET A 1 -44.89 -11.83 -10.60
CA MET A 1 -43.66 -11.93 -9.80
C MET A 1 -43.20 -13.38 -9.88
N ASN A 2 -42.18 -13.65 -10.69
CA ASN A 2 -41.65 -15.01 -10.83
C ASN A 2 -40.80 -15.31 -9.59
N LYS A 3 -41.40 -15.95 -8.58
CA LYS A 3 -40.67 -16.53 -7.46
C LYS A 3 -40.11 -17.88 -7.91
N ARG A 4 -38.78 -18.02 -7.97
CA ARG A 4 -38.11 -19.31 -8.16
C ARG A 4 -37.29 -19.60 -6.91
N SER A 5 -37.76 -20.54 -6.09
CA SER A 5 -36.88 -21.38 -5.30
C SER A 5 -36.22 -22.34 -6.29
N LEU A 6 -34.94 -22.15 -6.60
CA LEU A 6 -34.21 -23.00 -7.54
C LEU A 6 -33.49 -24.12 -6.77
N VAL A 7 -34.15 -25.27 -6.71
CA VAL A 7 -33.48 -26.57 -6.69
C VAL A 7 -32.81 -26.73 -8.06
N SER A 8 -31.48 -26.87 -8.09
CA SER A 8 -30.69 -26.97 -9.31
C SER A 8 -30.80 -28.36 -9.96
N ILE A 9 -31.51 -28.48 -11.08
CA ILE A 9 -31.29 -29.53 -12.09
C ILE A 9 -31.48 -28.92 -13.50
N GLY A 10 -30.44 -28.96 -14.33
CA GLY A 10 -30.58 -29.26 -15.76
C GLY A 10 -30.12 -28.24 -16.82
N ALA A 11 -28.99 -28.59 -17.45
CA ALA A 11 -28.69 -28.56 -18.89
C ALA A 11 -28.39 -27.23 -19.62
N SER A 12 -27.09 -27.12 -19.90
CA SER A 12 -26.31 -26.28 -20.82
C SER A 12 -26.97 -25.81 -22.12
N ALA A 13 -26.83 -24.51 -22.38
CA ALA A 13 -26.69 -23.98 -23.74
C ALA A 13 -25.21 -23.61 -23.94
N LEU A 14 -24.52 -24.30 -24.86
CA LEU A 14 -23.14 -24.00 -25.23
C LEU A 14 -23.06 -22.63 -25.92
N ALA A 15 -22.56 -21.64 -25.19
CA ALA A 15 -21.80 -20.55 -25.76
C ALA A 15 -20.36 -20.73 -25.30
N THR A 16 -19.42 -20.90 -26.23
CA THR A 16 -17.99 -20.99 -25.94
C THR A 16 -17.49 -19.62 -25.48
N ALA A 17 -17.69 -19.32 -24.20
CA ALA A 17 -17.00 -18.24 -23.51
C ALA A 17 -15.59 -18.72 -23.15
N ALA A 18 -14.58 -17.88 -23.38
CA ALA A 18 -13.27 -18.09 -22.77
C ALA A 18 -13.47 -18.28 -21.25
N ALA A 19 -12.81 -19.29 -20.67
CA ALA A 19 -12.96 -19.64 -19.26
C ALA A 19 -12.52 -18.47 -18.38
N MET A 20 -13.49 -17.64 -17.96
CA MET A 20 -13.32 -16.67 -16.89
C MET A 20 -13.20 -17.47 -15.59
N GLY A 21 -12.26 -17.10 -14.72
CA GLY A 21 -12.01 -17.82 -13.47
C GLY A 21 -13.08 -17.65 -12.38
N PHE A 22 -14.20 -16.98 -12.66
CA PHE A 22 -15.30 -16.69 -11.73
C PHE A 22 -16.67 -17.02 -12.35
N ALA A 23 -17.73 -17.12 -11.53
CA ALA A 23 -19.11 -17.31 -11.99
C ALA A 23 -20.02 -16.10 -11.69
N LEU A 24 -21.02 -15.88 -12.54
CA LEU A 24 -21.93 -14.72 -12.46
C LEU A 24 -23.40 -15.17 -12.54
N GLU A 25 -24.23 -14.48 -11.77
CA GLU A 25 -25.68 -14.70 -11.72
C GLU A 25 -26.44 -14.13 -12.94
N GLY A 26 -25.81 -13.18 -13.63
CA GLY A 26 -26.33 -12.54 -14.83
C GLY A 26 -27.25 -11.32 -14.59
N GLN A 27 -27.57 -10.96 -13.34
CA GLN A 27 -28.23 -9.70 -12.99
C GLN A 27 -27.27 -8.75 -12.29
N THR A 28 -27.40 -7.44 -12.54
CA THR A 28 -26.54 -6.41 -11.96
C THR A 28 -27.33 -5.21 -11.47
N TRP A 29 -26.75 -4.46 -10.54
CA TRP A 29 -27.27 -3.16 -10.14
C TRP A 29 -27.14 -2.13 -11.27
N PRO A 30 -28.11 -1.22 -11.45
CA PRO A 30 -27.95 -0.09 -12.35
C PRO A 30 -26.69 0.73 -12.04
N GLN A 31 -26.03 1.26 -13.06
CA GLN A 31 -24.88 2.14 -12.89
C GLN A 31 -25.25 3.36 -12.02
N GLY A 32 -24.44 3.65 -11.00
CA GLY A 32 -24.67 4.78 -10.09
C GLY A 32 -25.72 4.51 -8.98
N SER A 33 -26.13 3.25 -8.79
CA SER A 33 -26.99 2.87 -7.67
C SER A 33 -26.26 3.01 -6.34
N ASN A 34 -26.94 3.55 -5.33
CA ASN A 34 -26.51 3.51 -3.94
C ASN A 34 -27.07 2.24 -3.29
N VAL A 35 -26.27 1.17 -3.21
CA VAL A 35 -26.71 -0.09 -2.60
C VAL A 35 -26.52 0.03 -1.09
N THR A 36 -27.55 0.51 -0.40
CA THR A 36 -27.52 0.63 1.06
C THR A 36 -27.94 -0.67 1.70
N MET A 37 -27.10 -1.24 2.56
CA MET A 37 -27.38 -2.43 3.36
C MET A 37 -27.85 -2.01 4.76
N GLN A 38 -29.06 -2.44 5.13
CA GLN A 38 -29.68 -2.24 6.44
C GLN A 38 -29.16 -3.31 7.40
N LEU A 39 -28.16 -2.96 8.21
CA LEU A 39 -27.52 -3.93 9.11
C LEU A 39 -28.28 -3.99 10.44
N SER A 40 -29.05 -5.06 10.62
CA SER A 40 -29.92 -5.33 11.77
C SER A 40 -29.49 -6.63 12.49
N LEU A 41 -28.19 -6.91 12.55
CA LEU A 41 -27.64 -8.11 13.18
C LEU A 41 -27.66 -7.96 14.70
N VAL A 42 -28.38 -8.86 15.37
CA VAL A 42 -28.46 -8.93 16.84
C VAL A 42 -27.23 -9.62 17.46
N GLY A 43 -27.03 -9.44 18.77
CA GLY A 43 -25.94 -10.09 19.52
C GLY A 43 -24.74 -9.19 19.76
N ASN A 44 -24.93 -8.08 20.48
CA ASN A 44 -23.86 -7.17 20.88
C ASN A 44 -22.89 -7.87 21.85
N GLN A 45 -21.84 -8.47 21.29
CA GLN A 45 -20.73 -9.06 22.01
C GLN A 45 -19.42 -8.68 21.32
N THR A 46 -18.33 -8.65 22.08
CA THR A 46 -16.99 -8.61 21.48
C THR A 46 -16.71 -9.97 20.85
N LEU A 47 -16.45 -9.96 19.55
CA LEU A 47 -16.08 -11.11 18.74
C LEU A 47 -14.59 -11.40 18.89
N ILE A 48 -14.15 -12.58 18.48
CA ILE A 48 -12.78 -13.07 18.67
C ILE A 48 -11.74 -12.18 17.99
N ASP A 49 -12.05 -11.61 16.82
CA ASP A 49 -11.19 -10.64 16.12
C ASP A 49 -11.25 -9.21 16.67
N GLY A 50 -12.02 -8.98 17.73
CA GLY A 50 -12.11 -7.70 18.42
C GLY A 50 -13.20 -6.77 17.89
N PHE A 51 -13.98 -7.15 16.86
CA PHE A 51 -15.19 -6.41 16.52
C PHE A 51 -16.17 -6.42 17.69
N THR A 52 -16.86 -5.31 17.93
CA THR A 52 -17.77 -5.17 19.08
C THR A 52 -19.21 -5.57 18.76
N SER A 53 -19.48 -6.00 17.52
CA SER A 53 -20.79 -6.47 17.06
C SER A 53 -20.69 -7.13 15.68
N PHE A 54 -21.64 -7.99 15.34
CA PHE A 54 -21.78 -8.52 13.98
C PHE A 54 -22.07 -7.43 12.94
N ASN A 55 -22.78 -6.35 13.31
CA ASN A 55 -22.95 -5.18 12.45
C ASN A 55 -21.61 -4.53 12.08
N GLN A 56 -20.65 -4.47 13.01
CA GLN A 56 -19.32 -3.95 12.73
C GLN A 56 -18.53 -4.87 11.79
N SER A 57 -18.62 -6.18 12.00
CA SER A 57 -17.99 -7.18 11.13
C SER A 57 -18.57 -7.13 9.71
N ALA A 58 -19.89 -7.02 9.56
CA ALA A 58 -20.54 -6.88 8.26
C ALA A 58 -20.18 -5.55 7.56
N GLU A 59 -20.07 -4.45 8.29
CA GLU A 59 -19.60 -3.18 7.70
C GLU A 59 -18.17 -3.29 7.15
N ASP A 60 -17.28 -4.00 7.85
CA ASP A 60 -15.91 -4.27 7.37
C ASP A 60 -15.93 -5.09 6.07
N ALA A 61 -16.76 -6.13 5.99
CA ALA A 61 -16.92 -6.92 4.77
C ALA A 61 -17.46 -6.11 3.56
N LEU A 62 -18.38 -5.17 3.79
CA LEU A 62 -18.83 -4.22 2.75
C LEU A 62 -17.69 -3.30 2.32
N ALA A 63 -16.87 -2.83 3.26
CA ALA A 63 -15.72 -1.99 2.97
C ALA A 63 -14.67 -2.73 2.12
N LEU A 64 -14.42 -4.01 2.40
CA LEU A 64 -13.51 -4.86 1.61
C LEU A 64 -13.95 -4.95 0.15
N TRP A 65 -15.25 -5.11 -0.12
CA TRP A 65 -15.78 -5.05 -1.48
C TRP A 65 -15.66 -3.65 -2.08
N ASN A 66 -15.95 -2.60 -1.33
CA ASN A 66 -15.83 -1.22 -1.80
C ASN A 66 -14.41 -0.85 -2.25
N GLU A 67 -13.37 -1.42 -1.64
CA GLU A 67 -11.98 -1.25 -2.09
C GLU A 67 -11.74 -1.79 -3.51
N GLN A 68 -12.58 -2.70 -3.99
CA GLN A 68 -12.37 -3.44 -5.24
C GLN A 68 -13.26 -2.98 -6.40
N LEU A 69 -14.22 -2.08 -6.18
CA LEU A 69 -15.27 -1.74 -7.15
C LEU A 69 -15.23 -0.25 -7.54
N GLY A 70 -15.35 0.04 -8.84
CA GLY A 70 -15.25 1.41 -9.37
C GLY A 70 -16.57 2.10 -9.69
N ARG A 71 -17.59 1.37 -10.14
CA ARG A 71 -18.89 1.93 -10.57
C ARG A 71 -20.05 1.63 -9.63
N LEU A 72 -19.77 0.93 -8.53
CA LEU A 72 -20.71 0.61 -7.47
C LEU A 72 -20.01 0.73 -6.11
N GLN A 73 -20.75 1.20 -5.11
CA GLN A 73 -20.33 1.22 -3.72
C GLN A 73 -21.50 0.79 -2.84
N PHE A 74 -21.20 -0.01 -1.84
CA PHE A 74 -22.07 -0.30 -0.72
C PHE A 74 -22.10 0.88 0.24
N PHE A 75 -23.30 1.17 0.74
CA PHE A 75 -23.54 2.11 1.84
C PHE A 75 -24.07 1.34 3.04
N VAL A 76 -23.74 1.82 4.24
CA VAL A 76 -24.08 1.12 5.47
C VAL A 76 -25.09 1.93 6.27
N ALA A 77 -26.22 1.32 6.58
CA ALA A 77 -27.12 1.76 7.64
C ALA A 77 -26.91 0.85 8.85
N ARG A 78 -25.90 1.18 9.65
CA ARG A 78 -25.51 0.39 10.83
C ARG A 78 -26.57 0.51 11.92
N ASN A 79 -26.92 -0.62 12.56
CA ASN A 79 -27.94 -0.69 13.60
C ASN A 79 -29.31 -0.23 13.07
N SER A 80 -29.67 -0.68 11.87
CA SER A 80 -30.94 -0.32 11.28
C SER A 80 -32.08 -0.81 12.15
N THR A 81 -33.09 0.04 12.30
CA THR A 81 -34.35 -0.29 12.99
C THR A 81 -35.48 -0.56 11.98
N ILE A 82 -35.14 -0.67 10.70
CA ILE A 82 -36.10 -1.03 9.65
C ILE A 82 -36.34 -2.53 9.75
N GLU A 83 -37.62 -2.91 9.81
CA GLU A 83 -38.03 -4.31 9.84
C GLU A 83 -37.77 -4.98 8.48
N PRO A 84 -36.92 -6.03 8.42
CA PRO A 84 -36.66 -6.75 7.19
C PRO A 84 -37.94 -7.31 6.58
N THR A 85 -38.20 -7.03 5.29
CA THR A 85 -39.43 -7.42 4.60
C THR A 85 -39.14 -7.86 3.16
N ASP A 86 -39.54 -9.09 2.79
CA ASP A 86 -39.39 -9.63 1.42
C ASP A 86 -40.04 -8.72 0.37
N GLY A 87 -39.25 -8.17 -0.56
CA GLY A 87 -39.75 -7.44 -1.72
C GLY A 87 -40.06 -5.96 -1.46
N ASP A 88 -39.51 -5.36 -0.40
CA ASP A 88 -39.76 -3.96 -0.01
C ASP A 88 -38.81 -2.93 -0.68
N ARG A 89 -37.86 -3.42 -1.49
CA ARG A 89 -36.77 -2.67 -2.16
C ARG A 89 -35.71 -2.11 -1.22
N LEU A 90 -35.59 -2.64 -0.02
CA LEU A 90 -34.49 -2.37 0.90
C LEU A 90 -33.63 -3.63 1.04
N ASN A 91 -32.33 -3.45 1.12
CA ASN A 91 -31.40 -4.57 1.25
C ASN A 91 -31.15 -4.83 2.73
N SER A 92 -31.73 -5.88 3.30
CA SER A 92 -31.63 -6.17 4.74
C SER A 92 -30.52 -7.18 5.04
N VAL A 93 -29.85 -7.02 6.18
CA VAL A 93 -28.86 -8.00 6.68
C VAL A 93 -29.17 -8.33 8.13
N PHE A 94 -29.57 -9.58 8.41
CA PHE A 94 -30.08 -9.95 9.73
C PHE A 94 -29.94 -11.44 10.04
N PHE A 95 -30.07 -11.80 11.32
CA PHE A 95 -30.21 -13.19 11.75
C PHE A 95 -31.68 -13.58 11.82
N SER A 96 -32.00 -14.81 11.40
CA SER A 96 -33.35 -15.37 11.53
C SER A 96 -33.30 -16.89 11.63
N SER A 97 -34.32 -17.51 12.21
CA SER A 97 -34.50 -18.96 12.18
C SER A 97 -35.26 -19.43 10.93
N THR A 98 -35.76 -18.50 10.12
CA THR A 98 -36.51 -18.75 8.88
C THR A 98 -36.13 -17.75 7.78
N ILE A 99 -36.36 -18.13 6.53
CA ILE A 99 -36.22 -17.28 5.35
C ILE A 99 -37.60 -16.70 5.04
N PHE A 100 -37.97 -15.59 5.69
CA PHE A 100 -39.31 -14.99 5.59
C PHE A 100 -40.46 -16.01 5.76
N GLY A 101 -40.36 -16.85 6.80
CA GLY A 101 -41.31 -17.94 7.08
C GLY A 101 -41.00 -19.28 6.40
N GLY A 102 -40.07 -19.30 5.43
CA GLY A 102 -39.52 -20.52 4.84
C GLY A 102 -38.45 -21.18 5.71
N SER A 103 -38.21 -22.48 5.51
CA SER A 103 -37.14 -23.20 6.21
C SER A 103 -35.79 -23.03 5.51
N PHE A 104 -34.71 -22.95 6.28
CA PHE A 104 -33.36 -23.18 5.77
C PHE A 104 -33.15 -24.67 5.46
N ASP A 105 -32.33 -24.97 4.46
CA ASP A 105 -31.82 -26.34 4.31
C ASP A 105 -30.83 -26.68 5.45
N SER A 106 -30.67 -27.97 5.72
CA SER A 106 -29.94 -28.46 6.90
C SER A 106 -28.51 -27.93 7.06
N ASN A 107 -27.82 -27.61 5.96
CA ASN A 107 -26.43 -27.15 5.96
C ASN A 107 -26.27 -25.67 5.58
N THR A 108 -27.37 -24.94 5.38
CA THR A 108 -27.31 -23.53 4.97
C THR A 108 -26.91 -22.63 6.14
N LEU A 109 -25.84 -21.85 5.96
CA LEU A 109 -25.31 -20.91 6.94
C LEU A 109 -25.95 -19.53 6.80
N ALA A 110 -26.10 -19.06 5.56
CA ALA A 110 -26.80 -17.85 5.21
C ALA A 110 -27.42 -17.99 3.81
N VAL A 111 -28.27 -17.05 3.44
CA VAL A 111 -28.81 -16.93 2.08
C VAL A 111 -28.83 -15.47 1.65
N THR A 112 -28.55 -15.22 0.38
CA THR A 112 -28.80 -13.94 -0.29
C THR A 112 -29.99 -14.07 -1.24
N LEU A 113 -31.13 -13.49 -0.86
CA LEU A 113 -32.31 -13.39 -1.71
C LEU A 113 -32.17 -12.16 -2.61
N ARG A 114 -32.54 -12.27 -3.88
CA ARG A 114 -32.40 -11.18 -4.85
C ARG A 114 -33.70 -10.96 -5.61
N THR A 115 -34.18 -9.72 -5.63
CA THR A 115 -35.30 -9.30 -6.47
C THR A 115 -34.77 -8.53 -7.67
N PHE A 116 -35.27 -8.86 -8.86
CA PHE A 116 -34.81 -8.24 -10.10
C PHE A 116 -35.94 -8.10 -11.13
N SER A 117 -35.73 -7.21 -12.09
CA SER A 117 -36.56 -7.06 -13.28
C SER A 117 -35.68 -7.16 -14.52
N GLY A 118 -35.85 -8.22 -15.31
CA GLY A 118 -34.94 -8.52 -16.42
C GLY A 118 -33.53 -8.82 -15.90
N SER A 119 -32.52 -8.09 -16.39
CA SER A 119 -31.13 -8.19 -15.90
C SER A 119 -30.80 -7.22 -14.76
N THR A 120 -31.79 -6.48 -14.25
CA THR A 120 -31.56 -5.39 -13.30
C THR A 120 -31.95 -5.80 -11.88
N LEU A 121 -30.98 -5.80 -10.96
CA LEU A 121 -31.22 -5.98 -9.52
C LEU A 121 -31.99 -4.78 -8.95
N LEU A 122 -32.92 -5.09 -8.05
CA LEU A 122 -33.79 -4.13 -7.37
C LEU A 122 -33.63 -4.19 -5.84
N GLU A 123 -33.26 -5.36 -5.30
CA GLU A 123 -33.19 -5.65 -3.86
C GLU A 123 -32.31 -6.88 -3.65
N ALA A 124 -31.60 -6.93 -2.53
CA ALA A 124 -30.94 -8.12 -2.05
C ALA A 124 -30.95 -8.21 -0.51
N ASP A 125 -31.56 -9.25 0.05
CA ASP A 125 -31.58 -9.53 1.48
C ASP A 125 -30.61 -10.65 1.85
N VAL A 126 -29.80 -10.43 2.88
CA VAL A 126 -28.87 -11.42 3.44
C VAL A 126 -29.38 -11.90 4.79
N ILE A 127 -29.65 -13.20 4.90
CA ILE A 127 -30.26 -13.80 6.08
C ILE A 127 -29.35 -14.87 6.64
N PHE A 128 -28.80 -14.64 7.82
CA PHE A 128 -27.96 -15.59 8.53
C PHE A 128 -28.83 -16.53 9.37
N ASN A 129 -28.53 -17.83 9.30
CA ASN A 129 -29.30 -18.87 9.99
C ASN A 129 -28.96 -18.88 11.49
N SER A 130 -29.82 -18.29 12.30
CA SER A 130 -29.65 -18.20 13.77
C SER A 130 -29.56 -19.55 14.50
N ALA A 131 -29.85 -20.67 13.83
CA ALA A 131 -29.64 -22.01 14.40
C ALA A 131 -28.16 -22.47 14.34
N LYS A 132 -27.29 -21.74 13.64
CA LYS A 132 -25.86 -22.03 13.53
C LYS A 132 -25.06 -21.21 14.55
N SER A 133 -23.90 -21.73 14.94
CA SER A 133 -22.97 -21.04 15.85
C SER A 133 -22.03 -20.14 15.06
N PHE A 134 -22.06 -18.84 15.34
CA PHE A 134 -21.21 -17.85 14.69
C PHE A 134 -20.33 -17.12 15.70
N ASP A 135 -19.12 -16.77 15.25
CA ASP A 135 -18.26 -15.72 15.80
C ASP A 135 -17.60 -14.99 14.62
N SER A 136 -16.76 -13.99 14.86
CA SER A 136 -15.93 -13.35 13.83
C SER A 136 -14.46 -13.53 14.19
N TYR A 137 -13.68 -14.14 13.32
CA TYR A 137 -12.26 -14.39 13.54
C TYR A 137 -11.47 -14.39 12.23
N ARG A 138 -10.16 -14.58 12.29
CA ARG A 138 -9.29 -14.74 11.11
C ARG A 138 -8.55 -16.07 11.15
N GLY A 139 -8.23 -16.59 9.97
CA GLY A 139 -7.56 -17.86 9.76
C GLY A 139 -8.51 -19.08 9.66
N PRO A 140 -7.95 -20.30 9.85
CA PRO A 140 -8.66 -21.55 9.60
C PRO A 140 -9.95 -21.74 10.42
N LEU A 141 -10.84 -22.60 9.92
CA LEU A 141 -12.09 -22.96 10.60
C LEU A 141 -11.85 -23.49 12.02
N ARG A 142 -12.71 -23.08 12.95
CA ARG A 142 -12.59 -23.41 14.38
C ARG A 142 -13.72 -24.34 14.81
N THR A 143 -13.49 -25.08 15.89
CA THR A 143 -14.52 -25.92 16.51
C THR A 143 -15.31 -25.10 17.52
N ALA A 144 -16.65 -25.20 17.50
CA ALA A 144 -17.51 -24.57 18.49
C ALA A 144 -17.40 -25.28 19.84
N SER A 145 -17.63 -24.54 20.93
CA SER A 145 -17.55 -25.08 22.30
C SER A 145 -18.53 -26.24 22.56
N GLY A 146 -19.66 -26.26 21.85
CA GLY A 146 -20.66 -27.33 21.88
C GLY A 146 -20.42 -28.49 20.90
N GLY A 147 -19.29 -28.49 20.19
CA GLY A 147 -19.01 -29.42 19.08
C GLY A 147 -19.52 -28.89 17.74
N GLY A 148 -18.98 -29.42 16.64
CA GLY A 148 -19.20 -28.90 15.28
C GLY A 148 -18.35 -27.67 14.96
N THR A 149 -18.62 -27.04 13.83
CA THR A 149 -17.87 -25.86 13.35
C THR A 149 -18.39 -24.58 14.03
N LEU A 150 -17.48 -23.74 14.52
CA LEU A 150 -17.75 -22.35 14.83
C LEU A 150 -17.59 -21.59 13.51
N HIS A 151 -18.68 -21.15 12.91
CA HIS A 151 -18.63 -20.52 11.59
C HIS A 151 -18.11 -19.08 11.71
N ASP A 152 -17.23 -18.67 10.80
CA ASP A 152 -16.75 -17.29 10.76
C ASP A 152 -17.76 -16.42 10.01
N PHE A 153 -18.48 -15.62 10.79
CA PHE A 153 -19.44 -14.66 10.28
C PHE A 153 -18.81 -13.73 9.25
N HIS A 154 -17.58 -13.26 9.45
CA HIS A 154 -16.96 -12.29 8.55
C HIS A 154 -16.70 -12.89 7.16
N ARG A 155 -16.06 -14.06 7.11
CA ARG A 155 -15.89 -14.86 5.88
C ARG A 155 -17.20 -15.06 5.12
N ILE A 156 -18.24 -15.53 5.81
CA ILE A 156 -19.53 -15.82 5.19
C ILE A 156 -20.17 -14.52 4.71
N THR A 157 -20.01 -13.43 5.45
CA THR A 157 -20.55 -12.13 5.05
C THR A 157 -19.88 -11.58 3.79
N ILE A 158 -18.56 -11.76 3.61
CA ILE A 158 -17.89 -11.41 2.36
C ILE A 158 -18.49 -12.20 1.19
N HIS A 159 -18.72 -13.50 1.39
CA HIS A 159 -19.34 -14.40 0.41
C HIS A 159 -20.76 -13.93 0.03
N GLU A 160 -21.63 -13.72 1.00
CA GLU A 160 -23.01 -13.28 0.75
C GLU A 160 -23.06 -11.91 0.05
N PHE A 161 -22.14 -10.99 0.38
CA PHE A 161 -22.05 -9.72 -0.35
C PHE A 161 -21.55 -9.87 -1.79
N GLY A 162 -20.80 -10.93 -2.11
CA GLY A 162 -20.53 -11.30 -3.50
C GLY A 162 -21.81 -11.68 -4.25
N HIS A 163 -22.73 -12.41 -3.62
CA HIS A 163 -24.06 -12.65 -4.22
C HIS A 163 -24.87 -11.36 -4.38
N VAL A 164 -24.82 -10.44 -3.40
CA VAL A 164 -25.46 -9.12 -3.51
C VAL A 164 -24.94 -8.35 -4.73
N LEU A 165 -23.65 -8.48 -5.06
CA LEU A 165 -23.06 -7.92 -6.28
C LEU A 165 -23.53 -8.62 -7.56
N GLY A 166 -23.91 -9.90 -7.48
CA GLY A 166 -24.31 -10.72 -8.62
C GLY A 166 -23.28 -11.78 -9.03
N LEU A 167 -22.36 -12.16 -8.12
CA LEU A 167 -21.47 -13.31 -8.30
C LEU A 167 -22.21 -14.61 -7.94
N ASP A 168 -21.83 -15.68 -8.63
CA ASP A 168 -22.29 -17.05 -8.37
C ASP A 168 -21.09 -17.92 -7.98
N HIS A 169 -21.37 -19.14 -7.58
CA HIS A 169 -20.40 -20.12 -7.11
C HIS A 169 -19.59 -20.71 -8.28
N PRO A 170 -18.26 -20.49 -8.35
CA PRO A 170 -17.45 -21.03 -9.43
C PRO A 170 -17.38 -22.57 -9.40
N ASP A 171 -17.40 -23.20 -8.23
CA ASP A 171 -17.44 -24.66 -8.08
C ASP A 171 -18.75 -25.30 -8.57
N HIS A 172 -19.90 -24.61 -8.43
CA HIS A 172 -21.15 -25.03 -9.07
C HIS A 172 -21.17 -24.81 -10.58
N ALA A 173 -20.34 -23.90 -11.09
CA ALA A 173 -20.12 -23.67 -12.52
C ALA A 173 -19.01 -24.58 -13.11
N ASN A 174 -18.63 -25.65 -12.41
CA ASN A 174 -17.59 -26.61 -12.81
C ASN A 174 -16.17 -26.01 -12.90
N GLN A 175 -15.91 -24.89 -12.24
CA GLN A 175 -14.60 -24.28 -12.13
C GLN A 175 -13.88 -24.82 -10.88
N ASN A 176 -12.55 -24.87 -10.92
CA ASN A 176 -11.72 -25.31 -9.79
C ASN A 176 -10.74 -24.20 -9.44
N VAL A 177 -11.19 -23.28 -8.59
CA VAL A 177 -10.52 -22.05 -8.24
C VAL A 177 -10.57 -21.80 -6.73
N VAL A 178 -9.59 -21.07 -6.24
CA VAL A 178 -9.52 -20.64 -4.84
C VAL A 178 -10.34 -19.35 -4.77
N ALA A 179 -11.57 -19.46 -4.29
CA ALA A 179 -12.55 -18.37 -4.24
C ALA A 179 -13.26 -18.36 -2.88
N ILE A 180 -13.50 -17.17 -2.32
CA ILE A 180 -14.42 -17.06 -1.19
C ILE A 180 -15.87 -17.35 -1.64
N MET A 181 -16.15 -17.16 -2.94
CA MET A 181 -17.44 -17.47 -3.56
C MET A 181 -17.71 -18.96 -3.80
N ASN A 182 -16.82 -19.89 -3.47
CA ASN A 182 -17.15 -21.32 -3.54
C ASN A 182 -18.30 -21.67 -2.57
N ALA A 183 -19.17 -22.61 -2.94
CA ALA A 183 -20.40 -22.90 -2.21
C ALA A 183 -20.19 -23.53 -0.82
N TYR A 184 -19.01 -24.10 -0.59
CA TYR A 184 -18.66 -24.74 0.67
C TYR A 184 -17.63 -23.90 1.43
N GLU A 185 -17.95 -23.58 2.70
CA GLU A 185 -17.03 -22.86 3.57
C GLU A 185 -15.68 -23.59 3.67
N SER A 186 -14.59 -22.82 3.57
CA SER A 186 -13.21 -23.31 3.64
C SER A 186 -12.36 -22.39 4.51
N ASP A 187 -11.06 -22.68 4.66
CA ASP A 187 -10.12 -21.85 5.42
C ASP A 187 -9.81 -20.48 4.77
N ILE A 188 -10.39 -20.17 3.61
CA ILE A 188 -10.28 -18.87 2.94
C ILE A 188 -11.15 -17.85 3.67
N ASP A 189 -10.55 -16.81 4.24
CA ASP A 189 -11.24 -15.76 5.02
C ASP A 189 -11.16 -14.35 4.41
N SER A 190 -10.66 -14.24 3.17
CA SER A 190 -10.53 -12.99 2.43
C SER A 190 -10.95 -13.14 0.97
N LEU A 191 -11.27 -12.01 0.33
CA LEU A 191 -11.43 -11.96 -1.14
C LEU A 191 -10.21 -12.54 -1.84
N GLN A 192 -10.45 -13.38 -2.84
CA GLN A 192 -9.45 -13.96 -3.71
C GLN A 192 -9.47 -13.28 -5.08
N THR A 193 -8.48 -13.61 -5.90
CA THR A 193 -8.33 -12.99 -7.22
C THR A 193 -9.56 -13.16 -8.10
N ASP A 194 -10.24 -14.31 -8.11
CA ASP A 194 -11.41 -14.44 -8.99
C ASP A 194 -12.68 -13.78 -8.44
N ASP A 195 -12.86 -13.72 -7.12
CA ASP A 195 -13.93 -12.92 -6.50
C ASP A 195 -13.81 -11.44 -6.93
N ILE A 196 -12.58 -10.90 -6.86
CA ILE A 196 -12.27 -9.53 -7.28
C ILE A 196 -12.52 -9.35 -8.78
N GLN A 197 -12.04 -10.26 -9.62
CA GLN A 197 -12.24 -10.17 -11.07
C GLN A 197 -13.73 -10.26 -11.46
N GLY A 198 -14.51 -11.08 -10.75
CA GLY A 198 -15.95 -11.15 -10.93
C GLY A 198 -16.61 -9.81 -10.62
N GLY A 199 -16.35 -9.25 -9.43
CA GLY A 199 -16.88 -7.96 -9.01
C GLY A 199 -16.48 -6.82 -9.97
N GLN A 200 -15.22 -6.81 -10.42
CA GLN A 200 -14.70 -5.84 -11.38
C GLN A 200 -15.23 -6.03 -12.80
N THR A 201 -15.61 -7.24 -13.18
CA THR A 201 -16.29 -7.48 -14.46
C THR A 201 -17.66 -6.82 -14.47
N LEU A 202 -18.39 -6.90 -13.36
CA LEU A 202 -19.70 -6.27 -13.22
C LEU A 202 -19.59 -4.73 -13.07
N TYR A 203 -18.75 -4.27 -12.15
CA TYR A 203 -18.74 -2.87 -11.71
C TYR A 203 -17.44 -2.12 -11.98
N GLY A 204 -16.49 -2.73 -12.68
CA GLY A 204 -15.18 -2.13 -12.99
C GLY A 204 -14.25 -2.15 -11.78
N ALA A 205 -12.95 -2.20 -12.04
CA ALA A 205 -11.96 -1.86 -11.03
C ALA A 205 -12.17 -0.41 -10.58
N PRO A 206 -11.78 -0.05 -9.33
CA PRO A 206 -11.70 1.34 -8.94
C PRO A 206 -10.85 2.04 -9.98
N THR A 207 -11.38 3.13 -10.55
CA THR A 207 -10.48 4.05 -11.24
C THR A 207 -9.47 4.44 -10.16
N PRO A 208 -8.14 4.37 -10.40
CA PRO A 208 -7.20 4.91 -9.44
C PRO A 208 -7.60 6.36 -9.25
N THR A 209 -8.35 6.63 -8.19
CA THR A 209 -8.61 7.98 -7.72
C THR A 209 -7.20 8.53 -7.60
N PRO A 210 -6.84 9.65 -8.24
CA PRO A 210 -5.64 10.34 -7.81
C PRO A 210 -5.87 10.51 -6.31
N SER A 211 -5.12 9.75 -5.53
CA SER A 211 -5.20 9.79 -4.08
C SER A 211 -5.23 11.28 -3.77
N VAL A 212 -6.30 11.76 -3.13
CA VAL A 212 -6.15 12.99 -2.38
C VAL A 212 -5.22 12.58 -1.26
N ALA A 213 -3.92 12.56 -1.61
CA ALA A 213 -2.85 12.36 -0.69
C ALA A 213 -3.10 13.41 0.39
N PRO A 214 -3.12 13.04 1.67
CA PRO A 214 -3.20 14.04 2.73
C PRO A 214 -2.14 15.10 2.43
N ALA A 215 -2.54 16.38 2.41
CA ALA A 215 -1.81 17.50 1.81
C ALA A 215 -0.31 17.20 1.61
N SER A 216 0.02 16.68 0.43
CA SER A 216 1.39 16.30 0.11
C SER A 216 2.20 17.50 -0.33
N LEU A 217 1.56 18.64 -0.57
CA LEU A 217 2.17 19.90 -0.95
C LEU A 217 2.02 20.88 0.21
N PHE A 218 3.14 21.44 0.63
CA PHE A 218 3.24 22.42 1.71
C PHE A 218 3.79 23.72 1.12
N GLU A 219 2.95 24.75 1.10
CA GLU A 219 3.33 26.10 0.67
C GLU A 219 4.41 26.65 1.61
N ALA A 220 5.56 27.06 1.07
CA ALA A 220 6.72 27.41 1.88
C ALA A 220 6.45 28.61 2.80
N GLU A 221 5.59 29.54 2.37
CA GLU A 221 5.16 30.72 3.10
C GLU A 221 4.17 30.41 4.23
N LEU A 222 3.56 29.23 4.23
CA LEU A 222 2.68 28.76 5.31
C LEU A 222 3.42 27.87 6.32
N LEU A 223 4.65 27.45 6.01
CA LEU A 223 5.46 26.64 6.91
C LEU A 223 6.07 27.49 8.02
N SER A 224 6.04 26.96 9.25
CA SER A 224 6.69 27.59 10.39
C SER A 224 8.21 27.54 10.26
N LEU A 225 8.87 28.69 10.37
CA LEU A 225 10.33 28.80 10.38
C LEU A 225 10.86 28.39 11.76
N GLN A 226 11.51 27.24 11.84
CA GLN A 226 12.08 26.69 13.07
C GLN A 226 13.43 27.32 13.42
N ALA A 227 14.24 27.64 12.41
CA ALA A 227 15.53 28.28 12.60
C ALA A 227 15.97 29.06 11.36
N LEU A 228 16.76 30.10 11.58
CA LEU A 228 17.34 30.97 10.57
C LEU A 228 18.77 31.30 10.97
N SER A 229 19.71 31.32 10.01
CA SER A 229 21.09 31.71 10.31
C SER A 229 21.72 32.55 9.20
N GLY A 230 22.27 33.69 9.60
CA GLY A 230 23.15 34.53 8.80
C GLY A 230 22.51 35.24 7.60
N ALA A 231 21.19 35.18 7.43
CA ALA A 231 20.46 35.83 6.34
C ALA A 231 19.05 36.25 6.79
N THR A 232 18.42 37.16 6.05
CA THR A 232 17.01 37.51 6.25
C THR A 232 16.11 36.57 5.45
N HIS A 233 14.95 36.24 6.01
CA HIS A 233 13.91 35.42 5.38
C HIS A 233 12.62 36.23 5.30
N LYS A 234 11.92 36.13 4.17
CA LYS A 234 10.63 36.79 3.97
C LYS A 234 9.73 35.99 3.05
N ALA A 235 8.42 36.14 3.22
CA ALA A 235 7.46 35.80 2.19
C ALA A 235 7.62 36.75 0.99
N ILE A 236 7.37 36.22 -0.20
CA ILE A 236 7.33 36.97 -1.46
C ILE A 236 6.00 36.69 -2.14
N SER A 237 5.41 37.70 -2.78
CA SER A 237 4.22 37.53 -3.62
C SER A 237 4.64 37.50 -5.09
N ASP A 238 4.12 36.52 -5.81
CA ASP A 238 4.26 36.39 -7.26
C ASP A 238 3.14 35.49 -7.77
N ALA A 239 2.30 35.99 -8.69
CA ALA A 239 1.14 35.27 -9.19
C ALA A 239 1.46 33.93 -9.89
N ASN A 240 2.73 33.68 -10.23
CA ASN A 240 3.17 32.44 -10.89
C ASN A 240 3.68 31.38 -9.92
N LEU A 241 3.80 31.69 -8.63
CA LEU A 241 4.07 30.72 -7.56
C LEU A 241 2.78 30.02 -7.15
N SER A 242 2.86 28.82 -6.54
CA SER A 242 1.65 28.18 -6.02
C SER A 242 1.02 29.06 -4.95
N ALA A 243 -0.31 29.10 -4.97
CA ALA A 243 -1.10 30.02 -4.15
C ALA A 243 -0.73 31.53 -4.28
N GLY A 244 0.09 31.92 -5.27
CA GLY A 244 0.51 33.30 -5.52
C GLY A 244 1.61 33.82 -4.60
N ALA A 245 2.28 32.95 -3.83
CA ALA A 245 3.31 33.34 -2.88
C ALA A 245 4.38 32.27 -2.69
N GLY A 246 5.45 32.63 -2.00
CA GLY A 246 6.53 31.72 -1.63
C GLY A 246 7.45 32.40 -0.62
N THR A 247 8.66 31.89 -0.44
CA THR A 247 9.65 32.46 0.48
C THR A 247 10.96 32.79 -0.22
N GLN A 248 11.68 33.77 0.32
CA GLN A 248 13.05 34.07 -0.08
C GLN A 248 13.97 34.15 1.14
N LEU A 249 15.03 33.35 1.11
CA LEU A 249 16.21 33.55 1.93
C LEU A 249 17.15 34.51 1.20
N SER A 250 17.31 35.73 1.71
CA SER A 250 18.17 36.76 1.11
C SER A 250 19.61 36.58 1.56
N ALA A 251 20.17 35.42 1.21
CA ALA A 251 21.52 35.03 1.58
C ALA A 251 22.59 35.81 0.80
N THR A 252 23.72 36.02 1.46
CA THR A 252 24.92 36.74 1.00
C THR A 252 26.16 35.86 0.93
N GLY A 253 26.11 34.63 1.45
CA GLY A 253 27.23 33.70 1.43
C GLY A 253 26.82 32.26 1.73
N THR A 254 27.80 31.35 1.66
CA THR A 254 27.61 29.93 1.97
C THR A 254 27.38 29.69 3.46
N GLY A 255 26.74 28.57 3.80
CA GLY A 255 26.43 28.16 5.18
C GLY A 255 25.17 28.80 5.78
N GLN A 256 24.69 29.90 5.21
CA GLN A 256 23.43 30.55 5.62
C GLN A 256 22.23 29.66 5.29
N TYR A 257 21.21 29.63 6.16
CA TYR A 257 20.11 28.68 6.02
C TYR A 257 18.78 29.16 6.59
N ALA A 258 17.70 28.54 6.11
CA ALA A 258 16.36 28.53 6.70
C ALA A 258 15.95 27.08 6.97
N ALA A 259 15.33 26.82 8.13
CA ALA A 259 14.79 25.52 8.50
C ALA A 259 13.29 25.62 8.77
N TYR A 260 12.51 24.79 8.09
CA TYR A 260 11.06 24.76 8.15
C TYR A 260 10.56 23.54 8.91
N THR A 261 9.46 23.72 9.63
CA THR A 261 8.71 22.62 10.24
C THR A 261 7.66 22.12 9.24
N VAL A 262 7.84 20.91 8.71
CA VAL A 262 6.90 20.28 7.77
C VAL A 262 6.05 19.24 8.50
N PRO A 263 4.71 19.36 8.51
CA PRO A 263 3.84 18.39 9.16
C PRO A 263 3.66 17.15 8.28
N VAL A 264 4.50 16.13 8.49
CA VAL A 264 4.40 14.86 7.75
C VAL A 264 3.25 14.06 8.33
N ILE A 265 2.22 13.81 7.53
CA ILE A 265 0.95 13.27 8.04
C ILE A 265 1.06 11.81 8.51
N ALA A 266 1.86 11.00 7.82
CA ALA A 266 2.03 9.59 8.14
C ALA A 266 3.49 9.15 8.04
N ALA A 267 3.81 8.04 8.71
CA ALA A 267 5.02 7.30 8.40
C ALA A 267 4.97 6.79 6.95
N GLY A 268 6.13 6.63 6.33
CA GLY A 268 6.25 6.15 4.96
C GLY A 268 7.46 6.72 4.24
N THR A 269 7.64 6.28 3.00
CA THR A 269 8.73 6.72 2.14
C THR A 269 8.18 7.66 1.06
N TYR A 270 8.82 8.82 0.88
CA TYR A 270 8.33 9.89 0.02
C TYR A 270 9.42 10.43 -0.89
N LYS A 271 9.13 10.58 -2.18
CA LYS A 271 9.91 11.43 -3.07
C LYS A 271 9.72 12.88 -2.64
N VAL A 272 10.82 13.59 -2.40
CA VAL A 272 10.80 15.01 -2.05
C VAL A 272 10.98 15.84 -3.32
N ARG A 273 10.03 16.72 -3.57
CA ARG A 273 10.03 17.70 -4.65
C ARG A 273 9.96 19.09 -4.03
N VAL A 274 10.71 20.04 -4.58
CA VAL A 274 10.70 21.42 -4.08
C VAL A 274 10.46 22.34 -5.26
N GLY A 275 9.36 23.08 -5.23
CA GLY A 275 9.13 24.17 -6.18
C GLY A 275 10.03 25.34 -5.84
N VAL A 276 10.62 25.98 -6.85
CA VAL A 276 11.55 27.11 -6.65
C VAL A 276 11.33 28.21 -7.68
N LYS A 277 11.69 29.43 -7.30
CA LYS A 277 11.80 30.58 -8.21
C LYS A 277 13.26 30.84 -8.58
N THR A 278 13.59 30.62 -9.85
CA THR A 278 14.93 30.83 -10.39
C THR A 278 15.18 32.29 -10.82
N GLY A 279 16.45 32.67 -10.96
CA GLY A 279 16.79 33.99 -11.47
C GLY A 279 18.27 34.36 -11.36
N ALA A 280 18.61 35.57 -11.82
CA ALA A 280 19.99 35.99 -12.04
C ALA A 280 20.81 36.22 -10.76
N LYS A 281 20.18 36.27 -9.58
CA LYS A 281 20.82 36.50 -8.27
C LYS A 281 20.58 35.34 -7.30
N ARG A 282 20.61 34.11 -7.81
CA ARG A 282 20.30 32.89 -7.04
C ARG A 282 21.51 32.06 -6.66
N GLY A 283 21.44 31.44 -5.49
CA GLY A 283 22.45 30.52 -4.98
C GLY A 283 22.22 29.06 -5.39
N ILE A 284 23.12 28.20 -4.92
CA ILE A 284 23.01 26.74 -4.99
C ILE A 284 22.70 26.25 -3.57
N PHE A 285 21.55 25.61 -3.38
CA PHE A 285 21.14 25.10 -2.07
C PHE A 285 21.39 23.59 -1.92
N LYS A 286 21.51 23.15 -0.67
CA LYS A 286 21.38 21.75 -0.27
C LYS A 286 20.27 21.64 0.78
N MET A 287 19.68 20.45 0.89
CA MET A 287 18.60 20.17 1.84
C MET A 287 19.05 19.09 2.84
N SER A 288 18.52 19.16 4.06
CA SER A 288 18.60 18.06 5.03
C SER A 288 17.27 17.90 5.73
N VAL A 289 16.89 16.66 6.02
CA VAL A 289 15.70 16.32 6.79
C VAL A 289 16.15 15.66 8.09
N GLY A 290 15.72 16.19 9.24
CA GLY A 290 16.16 15.69 10.54
C GLY A 290 17.69 15.73 10.74
N GLY A 291 18.38 16.67 10.07
CA GLY A 291 19.85 16.78 10.09
C GLY A 291 20.58 15.93 9.05
N VAL A 292 19.92 14.97 8.40
CA VAL A 292 20.53 14.13 7.36
C VAL A 292 20.43 14.80 6.00
N ALA A 293 21.56 15.02 5.33
CA ALA A 293 21.62 15.64 4.01
C ALA A 293 20.91 14.79 2.94
N GLN A 294 20.13 15.44 2.09
CA GLN A 294 19.27 14.82 1.08
C GLN A 294 19.63 15.31 -0.32
N GLY A 295 19.65 14.39 -1.28
CA GLY A 295 19.87 14.67 -2.69
C GLY A 295 21.20 15.37 -3.01
N LYS A 296 21.28 15.91 -4.23
CA LYS A 296 22.41 16.73 -4.71
C LYS A 296 22.14 18.21 -4.46
N ALA A 297 23.20 19.02 -4.52
CA ALA A 297 23.07 20.47 -4.53
C ALA A 297 22.25 20.93 -5.75
N GLN A 298 21.34 21.88 -5.54
CA GLN A 298 20.39 22.36 -6.54
C GLN A 298 20.70 23.81 -6.89
N ASP A 299 20.96 24.10 -8.17
CA ASP A 299 21.18 25.45 -8.67
C ASP A 299 19.85 26.13 -9.00
N GLU A 300 19.64 27.34 -8.49
CA GLU A 300 18.49 28.20 -8.81
C GLU A 300 18.85 29.30 -9.82
N TYR A 301 20.08 29.36 -10.31
CA TYR A 301 20.46 30.34 -11.31
C TYR A 301 19.78 30.09 -12.67
N THR A 302 19.18 31.15 -13.19
CA THR A 302 18.80 31.31 -14.60
C THR A 302 19.08 32.75 -15.01
N SER A 303 19.45 33.01 -16.27
CA SER A 303 19.79 34.37 -16.75
C SER A 303 18.60 35.33 -16.71
N SER A 304 17.38 34.81 -16.92
CA SER A 304 16.11 35.48 -16.71
C SER A 304 15.32 34.81 -15.57
N GLY A 305 14.34 35.50 -14.99
CA GLY A 305 13.48 34.92 -13.96
C GLY A 305 12.70 33.70 -14.48
N GLY A 306 12.50 32.70 -13.63
CA GLY A 306 11.78 31.48 -13.99
C GLY A 306 11.34 30.66 -12.79
N TYR A 307 10.81 29.47 -13.06
CA TYR A 307 10.27 28.56 -12.06
C TYR A 307 10.68 27.12 -12.39
N GLY A 308 10.77 26.27 -11.38
CA GLY A 308 10.97 24.85 -11.65
C GLY A 308 10.86 23.98 -10.40
N VAL A 309 10.88 22.67 -10.62
CA VAL A 309 10.80 21.69 -9.53
C VAL A 309 12.16 21.02 -9.38
N ARG A 310 12.68 20.98 -8.16
CA ARG A 310 13.90 20.27 -7.79
C ARG A 310 13.57 18.91 -7.21
N ASN A 311 14.31 17.89 -7.63
CA ASN A 311 14.22 16.52 -7.10
C ASN A 311 15.30 16.34 -6.03
N LEU A 312 14.87 16.13 -4.78
CA LEU A 312 15.77 16.01 -3.64
C LEU A 312 15.96 14.55 -3.19
N GLY A 313 15.51 13.60 -4.01
CA GLY A 313 15.56 12.18 -3.71
C GLY A 313 14.35 11.72 -2.91
N THR A 314 14.54 10.61 -2.21
CA THR A 314 13.51 9.94 -1.41
C THR A 314 13.90 10.00 0.06
N VAL A 315 12.93 10.24 0.92
CA VAL A 315 13.11 10.29 2.38
C VAL A 315 12.10 9.34 3.03
N THR A 316 12.60 8.54 3.97
CA THR A 316 11.77 7.63 4.79
C THR A 316 11.51 8.25 6.16
N PHE A 317 10.24 8.30 6.54
CA PHE A 317 9.78 8.73 7.86
C PHE A 317 9.19 7.53 8.59
N PHE A 318 9.75 7.19 9.75
CA PHE A 318 9.24 6.09 10.60
C PHE A 318 8.07 6.50 11.51
N SER A 319 7.66 7.77 11.44
CA SER A 319 6.52 8.32 12.18
C SER A 319 6.01 9.56 11.46
N GLY A 320 4.69 9.80 11.56
CA GLY A 320 4.12 11.11 11.26
C GLY A 320 4.58 12.20 12.23
N GLY A 321 3.99 13.38 12.09
CA GLY A 321 4.27 14.58 12.87
C GLY A 321 5.29 15.51 12.22
N ASN A 322 5.65 16.54 12.98
CA ASN A 322 6.49 17.63 12.53
C ASN A 322 7.94 17.19 12.29
N LYS A 323 8.46 17.44 11.10
CA LYS A 323 9.86 17.14 10.70
C LYS A 323 10.57 18.42 10.27
N THR A 324 11.85 18.52 10.58
CA THR A 324 12.68 19.66 10.21
C THR A 324 13.26 19.50 8.80
N PHE A 325 12.96 20.44 7.91
CA PHE A 325 13.56 20.55 6.58
C PHE A 325 14.45 21.80 6.53
N LYS A 326 15.78 21.61 6.51
CA LYS A 326 16.75 22.70 6.45
C LYS A 326 17.30 22.86 5.05
N PHE A 327 17.28 24.10 4.54
CA PHE A 327 17.85 24.50 3.25
C PHE A 327 18.99 25.48 3.51
N TRP A 328 20.21 25.13 3.07
CA TRP A 328 21.38 26.00 3.23
C TRP A 328 22.07 26.29 1.91
N VAL A 329 22.66 27.47 1.82
CA VAL A 329 23.48 27.88 0.67
C VAL A 329 24.79 27.10 0.70
N SER A 330 25.05 26.35 -0.36
CA SER A 330 26.31 25.61 -0.55
C SER A 330 27.26 26.27 -1.55
N GLY A 331 26.78 27.24 -2.32
CA GLY A 331 27.55 27.99 -3.30
C GLY A 331 26.65 28.88 -4.15
N LYS A 332 27.16 29.35 -5.29
CA LYS A 332 26.38 29.96 -6.37
C LYS A 332 27.00 29.58 -7.71
N ASN A 333 26.23 29.66 -8.78
CA ASN A 333 26.78 29.64 -10.13
C ASN A 333 27.80 30.79 -10.31
N ALA A 334 28.89 30.55 -11.05
CA ALA A 334 29.94 31.55 -11.26
C ALA A 334 29.39 32.87 -11.81
N ILE A 335 28.43 32.78 -12.74
CA ILE A 335 27.78 33.93 -13.40
C ILE A 335 26.55 34.45 -12.65
N SER A 336 26.13 33.83 -11.54
CA SER A 336 25.06 34.36 -10.70
C SER A 336 25.51 35.61 -9.95
N GLY A 337 24.66 36.63 -9.92
CA GLY A 337 24.87 37.88 -9.20
C GLY A 337 24.57 37.82 -7.70
N GLY A 338 24.25 36.65 -7.12
CA GLY A 338 23.93 36.55 -5.69
C GLY A 338 23.77 35.11 -5.17
N TYR A 339 23.46 34.99 -3.88
CA TYR A 339 23.31 33.71 -3.17
C TYR A 339 21.88 33.43 -2.70
N SER A 340 20.93 34.31 -3.03
CA SER A 340 19.56 34.18 -2.53
C SER A 340 18.91 32.88 -3.00
N ILE A 341 18.06 32.28 -2.16
CA ILE A 341 17.29 31.08 -2.49
C ILE A 341 15.81 31.45 -2.39
N ALA A 342 14.98 30.97 -3.32
CA ALA A 342 13.54 31.19 -3.25
C ALA A 342 12.74 29.90 -3.45
N LEU A 343 11.99 29.53 -2.41
CA LEU A 343 11.19 28.31 -2.36
C LEU A 343 9.71 28.66 -2.54
N ASP A 344 9.04 27.88 -3.37
CA ASP A 344 7.61 27.94 -3.65
C ASP A 344 6.87 27.01 -2.68
N TYR A 345 7.05 25.70 -2.86
CA TYR A 345 6.46 24.67 -2.01
C TYR A 345 7.42 23.49 -1.78
N ILE A 346 7.11 22.67 -0.78
CA ILE A 346 7.68 21.33 -0.58
C ILE A 346 6.58 20.30 -0.87
N LYS A 347 6.84 19.34 -1.76
CA LYS A 347 5.91 18.26 -2.09
C LYS A 347 6.49 16.88 -1.75
N LEU A 348 5.76 16.10 -0.97
CA LEU A 348 6.07 14.73 -0.54
C LEU A 348 5.18 13.73 -1.27
N ILE A 349 5.74 13.00 -2.24
CA ILE A 349 4.97 12.04 -3.04
C ILE A 349 5.26 10.64 -2.48
N PRO A 350 4.27 9.90 -1.93
CA PRO A 350 4.46 8.53 -1.47
C PRO A 350 5.14 7.66 -2.54
N THR A 351 6.03 6.77 -2.11
CA THR A 351 6.69 5.81 -3.01
C THR A 351 7.05 4.55 -2.24
N ASP A 352 6.90 3.41 -2.89
CA ASP A 352 7.29 2.11 -2.33
C ASP A 352 8.73 1.72 -2.68
N ARG A 353 9.52 2.68 -3.15
CA ARG A 353 10.94 2.52 -3.45
C ARG A 353 11.78 3.19 -2.37
N LEU A 354 12.48 2.39 -1.60
CA LEU A 354 13.27 2.75 -0.45
C LEU A 354 14.76 2.71 -0.79
N GLU A 355 15.41 3.86 -0.80
CA GLU A 355 16.85 3.95 -1.03
C GLU A 355 17.60 3.38 0.18
N THR A 356 18.52 2.45 -0.02
CA THR A 356 19.12 1.68 1.09
C THR A 356 19.96 2.55 2.03
N GLU A 357 20.54 3.63 1.51
CA GLU A 357 21.29 4.63 2.28
C GLU A 357 20.40 5.53 3.15
N SER A 358 19.09 5.48 2.96
CA SER A 358 18.09 6.18 3.77
C SER A 358 17.41 5.25 4.79
N LEU A 359 17.65 3.94 4.71
CA LEU A 359 17.10 2.96 5.64
C LEU A 359 17.92 2.83 6.91
N LYS A 360 17.23 2.51 8.01
CA LYS A 360 17.90 2.17 9.27
C LYS A 360 18.49 0.77 9.15
N VAL A 361 19.78 0.63 9.45
CA VAL A 361 20.40 -0.69 9.68
C VAL A 361 19.96 -1.17 11.05
N GLN A 362 19.13 -2.22 11.09
CA GLN A 362 18.64 -2.84 12.31
C GLN A 362 19.72 -3.67 12.99
N SER A 363 20.41 -4.48 12.20
CA SER A 363 21.51 -5.33 12.64
C SER A 363 22.45 -5.57 11.48
N ILE A 364 23.70 -5.84 11.80
CA ILE A 364 24.73 -6.24 10.84
C ILE A 364 25.66 -7.20 11.56
N THR A 365 26.18 -8.20 10.86
CA THR A 365 27.14 -9.10 11.49
C THR A 365 28.31 -8.28 12.06
N PRO A 366 28.75 -8.53 13.32
CA PRO A 366 29.79 -7.73 13.95
C PRO A 366 31.06 -7.63 13.10
N ILE A 367 31.64 -6.43 13.11
CA ILE A 367 32.88 -6.12 12.41
C ILE A 367 34.00 -7.00 12.99
N PRO A 368 34.70 -7.81 12.17
CA PRO A 368 35.88 -8.54 12.62
C PRO A 368 36.98 -7.57 13.08
N GLY A 369 37.78 -7.95 14.09
CA GLY A 369 38.71 -7.04 14.78
C GLY A 369 39.79 -6.38 13.90
N ASP A 370 39.97 -6.86 12.67
CA ASP A 370 40.88 -6.37 11.64
C ASP A 370 40.23 -5.34 10.67
N TYR A 371 38.95 -5.02 10.82
CA TYR A 371 38.21 -4.10 9.95
C TYR A 371 37.78 -2.82 10.69
N THR A 372 37.79 -1.69 9.97
CA THR A 372 37.05 -0.48 10.37
C THR A 372 35.60 -0.54 9.91
N SER A 373 34.72 0.24 10.54
CA SER A 373 33.29 0.32 10.15
C SER A 373 33.11 0.60 8.66
N ASN A 374 33.87 1.54 8.09
CA ASN A 374 33.81 1.90 6.67
C ASN A 374 34.38 0.82 5.73
N GLN A 375 35.23 -0.08 6.22
CA GLN A 375 35.66 -1.23 5.42
C GLN A 375 34.60 -2.34 5.40
N TRP A 376 33.72 -2.38 6.42
CA TRP A 376 32.71 -3.41 6.59
C TRP A 376 31.36 -3.03 5.97
N PHE A 377 30.89 -1.81 6.22
CA PHE A 377 29.62 -1.29 5.75
C PHE A 377 29.69 0.22 5.48
N GLY A 378 29.01 0.70 4.45
CA GLY A 378 28.92 2.13 4.21
C GLY A 378 28.11 2.49 2.98
N VAL A 379 28.13 3.78 2.64
CA VAL A 379 27.43 4.33 1.47
C VAL A 379 28.42 4.50 0.33
N PHE A 380 28.12 3.95 -0.84
CA PHE A 380 28.81 4.31 -2.08
C PHE A 380 28.06 5.43 -2.80
N ARG A 381 28.76 6.24 -3.58
CA ARG A 381 28.17 7.31 -4.41
C ARG A 381 28.47 7.05 -5.86
N ALA A 382 27.44 7.03 -6.69
CA ALA A 382 27.60 6.81 -8.12
C ALA A 382 26.42 7.40 -8.89
N MET A 383 26.71 8.08 -10.00
CA MET A 383 25.67 8.71 -10.82
C MET A 383 24.59 7.75 -11.36
N PRO A 384 24.91 6.50 -11.74
CA PRO A 384 23.90 5.56 -12.22
C PRO A 384 23.04 4.93 -11.12
N ALA A 385 23.43 5.04 -9.85
CA ALA A 385 22.63 4.54 -8.73
C ALA A 385 21.39 5.42 -8.54
N SER A 386 20.30 4.82 -8.09
CA SER A 386 19.11 5.55 -7.67
C SER A 386 19.47 6.55 -6.56
N GLY A 387 18.93 7.77 -6.64
CA GLY A 387 19.33 8.85 -5.71
C GLY A 387 20.80 9.32 -5.81
N GLY A 388 21.63 8.66 -6.62
CA GLY A 388 23.08 8.88 -6.74
C GLY A 388 23.93 8.16 -5.69
N ALA A 389 23.35 7.25 -4.89
CA ALA A 389 24.04 6.53 -3.84
C ALA A 389 23.40 5.15 -3.59
N GLY A 390 24.00 4.36 -2.71
CA GLY A 390 23.52 3.06 -2.26
C GLY A 390 24.41 2.56 -1.14
N THR A 391 24.13 1.39 -0.59
CA THR A 391 24.91 0.79 0.51
C THR A 391 25.77 -0.36 0.02
N TYR A 392 26.95 -0.53 0.63
CA TYR A 392 27.74 -1.74 0.47
C TYR A 392 27.93 -2.44 1.80
N PHE A 393 27.97 -3.77 1.75
CA PHE A 393 28.36 -4.65 2.83
C PHE A 393 29.47 -5.56 2.34
N LYS A 394 30.64 -5.55 2.99
CA LYS A 394 31.87 -6.22 2.53
C LYS A 394 32.30 -7.35 3.46
N PRO A 395 31.52 -8.43 3.59
CA PRO A 395 31.91 -9.56 4.42
C PRO A 395 33.06 -10.34 3.79
N ASN A 396 33.73 -11.15 4.63
CA ASN A 396 34.84 -12.02 4.24
C ASN A 396 34.44 -13.50 4.11
N ALA A 397 33.19 -13.85 4.39
CA ALA A 397 32.68 -15.22 4.34
C ALA A 397 31.15 -15.26 4.15
N PRO A 398 30.57 -16.42 3.78
CA PRO A 398 29.14 -16.68 3.88
C PRO A 398 28.62 -16.55 5.33
N THR A 399 27.29 -16.61 5.48
CA THR A 399 26.51 -16.47 6.73
C THR A 399 26.56 -15.10 7.39
N LYS A 400 27.28 -14.14 6.80
CA LYS A 400 27.29 -12.74 7.21
C LYS A 400 26.09 -12.02 6.60
N HIS A 401 25.48 -11.11 7.34
CA HIS A 401 24.26 -10.42 6.93
C HIS A 401 24.27 -8.93 7.29
N VAL A 402 23.44 -8.19 6.59
CA VAL A 402 22.97 -6.85 6.96
C VAL A 402 21.44 -6.86 6.93
N THR A 403 20.81 -6.26 7.94
CA THR A 403 19.35 -6.21 8.09
C THR A 403 18.90 -4.76 8.09
N TYR A 404 18.01 -4.41 7.17
CA TYR A 404 17.38 -3.10 7.12
C TYR A 404 16.01 -3.15 7.79
N THR A 405 15.66 -2.10 8.51
CA THR A 405 14.26 -1.83 8.87
C THR A 405 13.57 -1.20 7.67
N VAL A 406 12.62 -1.92 7.08
CA VAL A 406 11.83 -1.48 5.93
C VAL A 406 10.41 -1.14 6.39
N PRO A 407 9.98 0.13 6.31
CA PRO A 407 8.60 0.50 6.61
C PRO A 407 7.69 0.11 5.44
N VAL A 408 6.67 -0.67 5.76
CA VAL A 408 5.56 -1.06 4.89
C VAL A 408 4.36 -0.18 5.23
N ALA A 409 3.92 0.63 4.28
CA ALA A 409 2.92 1.67 4.52
C ALA A 409 1.48 1.13 4.63
N LYS A 410 1.16 0.02 3.96
CA LYS A 410 -0.12 -0.68 4.01
C LYS A 410 0.15 -2.19 4.08
N GLY A 411 -0.66 -2.93 4.84
CA GLY A 411 -0.67 -4.40 4.73
C GLY A 411 -1.07 -4.82 3.32
N GLY A 412 -0.58 -5.97 2.87
CA GLY A 412 -0.84 -6.50 1.54
C GLY A 412 0.27 -7.42 1.04
N SER A 413 0.09 -7.92 -0.18
CA SER A 413 1.10 -8.70 -0.88
C SER A 413 1.91 -7.81 -1.81
N TYR A 414 3.22 -7.98 -1.78
CA TYR A 414 4.16 -7.19 -2.57
C TYR A 414 5.16 -8.11 -3.24
N ARG A 415 5.48 -7.83 -4.49
CA ARG A 415 6.70 -8.34 -5.12
C ARG A 415 7.86 -7.46 -4.70
N VAL A 416 8.87 -8.07 -4.08
CA VAL A 416 10.04 -7.36 -3.55
C VAL A 416 11.11 -7.32 -4.63
N ILE A 417 11.51 -6.13 -5.04
CA ILE A 417 12.59 -5.90 -6.00
C ILE A 417 13.76 -5.23 -5.28
N ALA A 418 14.99 -5.66 -5.55
CA ALA A 418 16.19 -4.94 -5.15
C ALA A 418 16.93 -4.38 -6.36
N GLY A 419 17.26 -3.10 -6.32
CA GLY A 419 18.29 -2.50 -7.17
C GLY A 419 19.66 -2.88 -6.63
N ILE A 420 20.58 -3.26 -7.52
CA ILE A 420 21.93 -3.71 -7.15
C ILE A 420 23.00 -3.08 -8.04
N GLN A 421 24.22 -3.02 -7.52
CA GLN A 421 25.43 -2.75 -8.30
C GLN A 421 26.24 -4.03 -8.47
N THR A 422 26.37 -4.50 -9.71
CA THR A 422 27.21 -5.67 -10.02
C THR A 422 28.68 -5.26 -10.19
N LYS A 423 29.61 -6.14 -9.82
CA LYS A 423 31.08 -5.99 -9.96
C LYS A 423 31.79 -7.35 -9.83
N PRO A 424 33.08 -7.46 -10.20
CA PRO A 424 33.85 -8.70 -10.08
C PRO A 424 34.11 -9.22 -8.66
N ASN A 425 33.79 -8.45 -7.61
CA ASN A 425 34.01 -8.83 -6.21
C ASN A 425 32.72 -9.07 -5.42
N ARG A 426 31.61 -9.30 -6.13
CA ARG A 426 30.29 -9.43 -5.55
C ARG A 426 29.94 -10.84 -5.07
N GLY A 427 29.17 -10.89 -4.00
CA GLY A 427 28.67 -12.14 -3.41
C GLY A 427 27.33 -12.58 -3.99
N ILE A 428 26.86 -13.71 -3.47
CA ILE A 428 25.51 -14.22 -3.65
C ILE A 428 24.76 -13.99 -2.34
N PHE A 429 23.56 -13.42 -2.40
CA PHE A 429 22.71 -13.20 -1.22
C PHE A 429 21.37 -13.92 -1.31
N GLN A 430 20.71 -14.07 -0.17
CA GLN A 430 19.31 -14.45 -0.06
C GLN A 430 18.62 -13.41 0.83
N LEU A 431 17.43 -12.95 0.43
CA LEU A 431 16.58 -12.12 1.29
C LEU A 431 15.84 -13.03 2.28
N ALA A 432 15.81 -12.63 3.54
CA ALA A 432 14.83 -13.10 4.51
C ALA A 432 14.05 -11.92 5.08
N ILE A 433 12.73 -12.08 5.19
CA ILE A 433 11.85 -11.11 5.84
C ILE A 433 11.34 -11.74 7.13
N ASN A 434 11.61 -11.10 8.27
CA ASN A 434 11.29 -11.63 9.60
C ASN A 434 11.78 -13.08 9.80
N GLY A 435 12.98 -13.39 9.29
CA GLY A 435 13.59 -14.72 9.40
C GLY A 435 13.11 -15.75 8.37
N VAL A 436 12.15 -15.41 7.50
CA VAL A 436 11.66 -16.31 6.43
C VAL A 436 12.30 -15.94 5.10
N ASN A 437 13.01 -16.90 4.49
CA ASN A 437 13.64 -16.70 3.17
C ASN A 437 12.60 -16.40 2.08
N GLN A 438 12.87 -15.37 1.28
CA GLN A 438 12.03 -14.92 0.17
C GLN A 438 12.75 -15.17 -1.15
N GLY A 439 12.04 -15.77 -2.12
CA GLY A 439 12.56 -16.00 -3.47
C GLY A 439 13.81 -16.87 -3.53
N GLN A 440 14.58 -16.75 -4.61
CA GLN A 440 15.81 -17.52 -4.84
C GLN A 440 17.06 -16.71 -4.47
N ARG A 441 18.19 -17.41 -4.33
CA ARG A 441 19.51 -16.80 -4.13
C ARG A 441 19.86 -15.95 -5.34
N GLN A 442 20.40 -14.76 -5.10
CA GLN A 442 20.72 -13.78 -6.14
C GLN A 442 22.24 -13.59 -6.24
N ASP A 443 22.78 -13.75 -7.44
CA ASP A 443 24.18 -13.48 -7.75
C ASP A 443 24.35 -12.03 -8.23
N GLU A 444 25.22 -11.28 -7.55
CA GLU A 444 25.59 -9.91 -7.92
C GLU A 444 26.88 -9.87 -8.77
N TYR A 445 27.53 -11.00 -9.02
CA TYR A 445 28.75 -11.05 -9.84
C TYR A 445 28.48 -10.61 -11.29
N TYR A 446 29.37 -9.75 -11.77
CA TYR A 446 29.53 -9.47 -13.18
C TYR A 446 30.98 -9.08 -13.47
N SER A 447 31.47 -9.35 -14.68
CA SER A 447 32.87 -9.08 -15.06
C SER A 447 33.22 -7.59 -15.14
N SER A 448 32.21 -6.71 -15.13
CA SER A 448 32.35 -5.26 -15.13
C SER A 448 31.35 -4.59 -14.18
N LEU A 449 31.52 -3.30 -13.93
CA LEU A 449 30.56 -2.50 -13.15
C LEU A 449 29.28 -2.28 -13.96
N THR A 450 28.15 -2.83 -13.51
CA THR A 450 26.82 -2.47 -14.03
C THR A 450 25.82 -2.26 -12.89
N TYR A 451 24.60 -1.87 -13.23
CA TYR A 451 23.47 -1.75 -12.30
C TYR A 451 22.30 -2.52 -12.89
N GLY A 452 21.49 -3.11 -12.02
CA GLY A 452 20.33 -3.87 -12.44
C GLY A 452 19.40 -4.16 -11.28
N THR A 453 18.35 -4.91 -11.55
CA THR A 453 17.36 -5.30 -10.55
C THR A 453 17.40 -6.80 -10.31
N ARG A 454 16.90 -7.20 -9.14
CA ARG A 454 16.65 -8.59 -8.75
C ARG A 454 15.25 -8.70 -8.20
N ASP A 455 14.48 -9.65 -8.73
CA ASP A 455 13.20 -10.05 -8.15
C ASP A 455 13.48 -11.02 -6.99
N LEU A 456 13.11 -10.60 -5.79
CA LEU A 456 13.34 -11.31 -4.54
C LEU A 456 12.12 -12.12 -4.10
N GLY A 457 11.08 -12.18 -4.94
CA GLY A 457 9.86 -12.95 -4.70
C GLY A 457 8.72 -12.15 -4.07
N LEU A 458 7.64 -12.86 -3.77
CA LEU A 458 6.45 -12.32 -3.12
C LEU A 458 6.62 -12.33 -1.60
N ALA A 459 6.22 -11.24 -0.96
CA ALA A 459 6.12 -11.12 0.49
C ALA A 459 4.75 -10.56 0.86
N SER A 460 4.12 -11.12 1.89
CA SER A 460 2.84 -10.65 2.40
C SER A 460 3.01 -10.07 3.80
N PHE A 461 2.42 -8.89 4.02
CA PHE A 461 2.44 -8.18 5.29
C PHE A 461 1.00 -8.04 5.79
N SER A 462 0.72 -8.54 7.00
CA SER A 462 -0.62 -8.50 7.57
C SER A 462 -1.09 -7.10 7.96
N ALA A 463 -0.17 -6.14 8.11
CA ALA A 463 -0.46 -4.77 8.50
C ALA A 463 0.63 -3.82 7.98
N ALA A 464 0.38 -2.51 8.12
CA ALA A 464 1.44 -1.53 8.04
C ALA A 464 2.41 -1.69 9.22
N GLY A 465 3.70 -1.42 9.00
CA GLY A 465 4.69 -1.53 10.07
C GLY A 465 6.13 -1.58 9.59
N ASP A 466 7.05 -1.71 10.54
CA ASP A 466 8.48 -1.85 10.29
C ASP A 466 8.85 -3.34 10.25
N TYR A 467 9.43 -3.78 9.13
CA TYR A 467 9.77 -5.18 8.89
C TYR A 467 11.29 -5.36 8.72
N ALA A 468 11.81 -6.48 9.20
CA ALA A 468 13.25 -6.79 9.14
C ALA A 468 13.58 -7.46 7.80
N PHE A 469 14.32 -6.76 6.94
CA PHE A 469 14.80 -7.28 5.65
C PHE A 469 16.27 -7.64 5.78
N GLU A 470 16.54 -8.92 5.99
CA GLU A 470 17.89 -9.46 6.14
C GLU A 470 18.44 -9.92 4.78
N PHE A 471 19.58 -9.36 4.40
CA PHE A 471 20.35 -9.77 3.23
C PHE A 471 21.53 -10.61 3.71
N ALA A 472 21.35 -11.93 3.68
CA ALA A 472 22.38 -12.89 4.11
C ALA A 472 23.25 -13.30 2.92
N VAL A 473 24.58 -13.17 3.06
CA VAL A 473 25.54 -13.71 2.10
C VAL A 473 25.55 -15.23 2.20
N THR A 474 25.22 -15.89 1.09
CA THR A 474 25.14 -17.36 1.01
C THR A 474 26.35 -17.96 0.28
N GLY A 475 27.11 -17.14 -0.44
CA GLY A 475 28.27 -17.60 -1.20
C GLY A 475 28.83 -16.52 -2.11
N LYS A 476 29.61 -16.94 -3.11
CA LYS A 476 30.05 -16.11 -4.22
C LYS A 476 30.19 -16.96 -5.48
N ASN A 477 30.06 -16.33 -6.65
CA ASN A 477 30.43 -16.96 -7.91
C ASN A 477 31.90 -17.42 -7.87
N ALA A 478 32.24 -18.54 -8.53
CA ALA A 478 33.61 -19.04 -8.61
C ALA A 478 34.58 -17.99 -9.18
N SER A 479 34.10 -17.20 -10.15
CA SER A 479 34.85 -16.10 -10.77
C SER A 479 34.88 -14.82 -9.94
N SER A 480 34.10 -14.73 -8.86
CA SER A 480 34.09 -13.56 -8.01
C SER A 480 35.30 -13.51 -7.09
N THR A 481 35.89 -12.33 -6.96
CA THR A 481 37.02 -12.04 -6.08
C THR A 481 36.62 -11.76 -4.63
N GLY A 482 35.31 -11.71 -4.32
CA GLY A 482 34.84 -11.40 -2.96
C GLY A 482 33.36 -11.70 -2.70
N TYR A 483 32.90 -11.32 -1.51
CA TYR A 483 31.53 -11.56 -1.02
C TYR A 483 30.73 -10.25 -0.86
N THR A 484 31.20 -9.15 -1.47
CA THR A 484 30.58 -7.84 -1.26
C THR A 484 29.15 -7.84 -1.77
N LEU A 485 28.20 -7.33 -0.99
CA LEU A 485 26.89 -6.95 -1.46
C LEU A 485 26.87 -5.44 -1.72
N ALA A 486 26.20 -5.00 -2.78
CA ALA A 486 25.98 -3.59 -3.04
C ALA A 486 24.53 -3.36 -3.48
N LEU A 487 23.73 -2.89 -2.53
CA LEU A 487 22.31 -2.62 -2.73
C LEU A 487 22.13 -1.13 -3.02
N ASP A 488 21.30 -0.83 -4.01
CA ASP A 488 20.91 0.51 -4.41
C ASP A 488 19.63 0.88 -3.64
N TYR A 489 18.53 0.21 -3.97
CA TYR A 489 17.22 0.40 -3.36
C TYR A 489 16.50 -0.93 -3.13
N ILE A 490 15.48 -0.90 -2.28
CA ILE A 490 14.45 -1.94 -2.13
C ILE A 490 13.14 -1.33 -2.65
N GLU A 491 12.38 -2.07 -3.45
CA GLU A 491 11.09 -1.63 -3.99
C GLU A 491 10.02 -2.69 -3.68
N LEU A 492 8.91 -2.24 -3.10
CA LEU A 492 7.76 -3.08 -2.84
C LEU A 492 6.72 -2.79 -3.91
N VAL A 493 6.51 -3.71 -4.85
CA VAL A 493 5.52 -3.56 -5.90
C VAL A 493 4.23 -4.24 -5.44
N PRO A 494 3.14 -3.50 -5.16
CA PRO A 494 1.85 -4.10 -4.78
C PRO A 494 1.40 -5.15 -5.80
N GLN A 495 0.74 -6.21 -5.33
CA GLN A 495 0.21 -7.28 -6.18
C GLN A 495 -1.31 -7.33 -6.13
#